data_AF-A0AA42ARZ6-F1
#
_entry.id   AF-A0AA42ARZ6-F1
#
_cell.length_a   1.000
_cell.length_b   1.000
_cell.length_c   1.000
_cell.angle_alpha   90.00
_cell.angle_beta   90.00
_cell.angle_gamma   90.00
#
_symmetry.space_group_name_H-M   'P 1'
#
loop_
_entity.id
_entity.type
_entity.pdbx_description
1 polymer ?
#
loop_
_entity_poly.entity_id
_entity_poly.type
_entity_poly.pdbx_seq_one_letter_code
_entity_poly.pdbx_strand_id
1 'polypeptide(L)'
;MLETLVLSKNNFSGFIPNCLKKLKFLKSLDLGDNGLQGDVPLVELVSLPYLKELILKGNLGLGGLIPDNFSVSSLEKIDFSCNSFRGVIPQSLFHLKSLKYLDLSSNGLSGMLNEFYQPLVVLNLASNSLSGTLPCFSASVESLTVLDLSNNSIVGGIPTCISSLNALKQLNLSFNELKYQVSPRFIFSDKLLVLDLSYNGISGPIPSVISETSDKSGLVLLDLSHNQFSGEIPLGITELKNLQGLILSHNRLTGEIPARIGNLTYLQAIDLSYNWLSGSIPMNIVGCFQLLQLKLNNNNLSGVIQPELDALDSLKIFDISDNRFSGEIPLTLAGCKSLEIVDLSSNDLGGEINEAVVKWVNLRSLSLSGNNFHGALPSWLFSFEQIHSIDLSRNNFSGFIPNGDFNISSSLNSRGLSNNNLSQSSTVRSSGVRIALGLLGNNEMSFGYTLLSPVGIDLSVNSLTGEIPEGLFGLQGLEVLNLSYNFLVGQIPFSLVKMWSLTSLDLSHNSLSGQIPTNISGLQELTFLNLSYNRLSGFVPGEQKFWRFPEAFTGNPDLCVEVVLGEGCQKMKLPLARGEDVFEGDREGFISVWAFWISAVVSFYVGVVALFCFPPARHYILRPMKSVYD
;
A
#
# COMPACT_ATOMS: atom_id res chain seq x y z
N MET A 1 24.65 -29.76 40.14
CA MET A 1 25.54 -29.44 39.01
C MET A 1 24.71 -29.14 37.76
N LEU A 2 23.68 -28.29 37.88
CA LEU A 2 22.83 -27.96 36.74
C LEU A 2 23.56 -26.94 35.85
N GLU A 3 23.77 -27.28 34.58
CA GLU A 3 24.49 -26.42 33.62
C GLU A 3 23.55 -25.71 32.63
N THR A 4 22.42 -26.31 32.28
CA THR A 4 21.46 -25.73 31.35
C THR A 4 20.06 -25.81 31.93
N LEU A 5 19.33 -24.71 31.87
CA LEU A 5 17.93 -24.63 32.27
C LEU A 5 17.13 -23.94 31.16
N VAL A 6 16.27 -24.70 30.49
CA VAL A 6 15.39 -24.21 29.42
C VAL A 6 13.95 -24.40 29.88
N LEU A 7 13.25 -23.29 30.05
CA LEU A 7 11.86 -23.22 30.50
C LEU A 7 11.01 -22.36 29.54
N SER A 8 11.48 -22.15 28.31
CA SER A 8 10.79 -21.32 27.33
C SER A 8 9.50 -21.95 26.81
N LYS A 9 8.53 -21.13 26.37
CA LYS A 9 7.25 -21.59 25.79
C LYS A 9 6.39 -22.49 26.68
N ASN A 10 6.42 -22.24 27.99
CA ASN A 10 5.67 -23.05 28.98
C ASN A 10 4.48 -22.30 29.60
N ASN A 11 4.18 -21.07 29.14
CA ASN A 11 3.13 -20.22 29.68
C ASN A 11 3.29 -19.93 31.19
N PHE A 12 4.53 -19.92 31.70
CA PHE A 12 4.83 -19.55 33.09
C PHE A 12 4.49 -18.08 33.34
N SER A 13 4.00 -17.75 34.53
CA SER A 13 3.67 -16.38 34.93
C SER A 13 4.22 -16.02 36.31
N GLY A 14 4.25 -14.72 36.62
CA GLY A 14 4.79 -14.19 37.87
C GLY A 14 6.25 -13.73 37.74
N PHE A 15 6.93 -13.60 38.88
CA PHE A 15 8.28 -13.02 38.96
C PHE A 15 9.37 -14.07 38.81
N ILE A 16 10.52 -13.68 38.24
CA ILE A 16 11.71 -14.54 38.20
C ILE A 16 12.19 -14.78 39.64
N PRO A 17 12.28 -16.05 40.09
CA PRO A 17 12.57 -16.34 41.49
C PRO A 17 14.05 -16.13 41.81
N ASN A 18 14.30 -15.43 42.92
CA ASN A 18 15.65 -15.15 43.43
C ASN A 18 16.50 -16.38 43.75
N CYS A 19 15.91 -17.60 43.78
CA CYS A 19 16.67 -18.83 44.02
C CYS A 19 17.57 -19.21 42.83
N LEU A 20 17.31 -18.70 41.62
CA LEU A 20 18.11 -18.98 40.43
C LEU A 20 19.57 -18.56 40.60
N LYS A 21 19.86 -17.52 41.39
CA LYS A 21 21.23 -17.10 41.72
C LYS A 21 22.06 -18.15 42.47
N LYS A 22 21.42 -19.20 43.01
CA LYS A 22 22.13 -20.30 43.69
C LYS A 22 22.67 -21.34 42.69
N LEU A 23 22.30 -21.27 41.41
CA LEU A 23 22.72 -22.20 40.37
C LEU A 23 24.13 -21.84 39.87
N LYS A 24 25.14 -22.00 40.73
CA LYS A 24 26.52 -21.53 40.48
C LYS A 24 27.22 -22.16 39.28
N PHE A 25 26.71 -23.28 38.75
CA PHE A 25 27.29 -24.01 37.60
C PHE A 25 26.53 -23.76 36.29
N LEU A 26 25.51 -22.90 36.31
CA LEU A 26 24.67 -22.64 35.17
C LEU A 26 25.47 -21.93 34.07
N LYS A 27 25.38 -22.48 32.86
CA LYS A 27 25.98 -21.99 31.62
C LYS A 27 24.96 -21.38 30.68
N SER A 28 23.74 -21.92 30.64
CA SER A 28 22.66 -21.41 29.80
C SER A 28 21.34 -21.36 30.58
N LEU A 29 20.68 -20.20 30.54
CA LEU A 29 19.38 -19.96 31.13
C LEU A 29 18.44 -19.39 30.06
N ASP A 30 17.42 -20.15 29.69
CA ASP A 30 16.36 -19.72 28.77
C ASP A 30 14.99 -19.74 29.45
N LEU A 31 14.43 -18.55 29.65
CA LEU A 31 13.10 -18.32 30.20
C LEU A 31 12.14 -17.67 29.18
N GLY A 32 12.50 -17.70 27.89
CA GLY A 32 11.81 -16.93 26.84
C GLY A 32 10.36 -17.39 26.54
N ASP A 33 9.59 -16.53 25.88
CA ASP A 33 8.23 -16.83 25.40
C ASP A 33 7.30 -17.37 26.52
N ASN A 34 7.25 -16.65 27.64
CA ASN A 34 6.36 -16.92 28.77
C ASN A 34 5.56 -15.64 29.14
N GLY A 35 4.79 -15.68 30.22
CA GLY A 35 4.10 -14.54 30.82
C GLY A 35 4.78 -13.99 32.07
N LEU A 36 6.12 -14.02 32.13
CA LEU A 36 6.88 -13.52 33.28
C LEU A 36 6.78 -11.99 33.38
N GLN A 37 6.85 -11.47 34.61
CA GLN A 37 6.65 -10.05 34.89
C GLN A 37 7.56 -9.49 35.99
N GLY A 38 7.72 -8.17 35.99
CA GLY A 38 8.47 -7.41 36.99
C GLY A 38 9.96 -7.22 36.66
N ASP A 39 10.70 -6.67 37.63
CA ASP A 39 12.13 -6.42 37.48
C ASP A 39 12.92 -7.73 37.52
N VAL A 40 13.88 -7.86 36.62
CA VAL A 40 14.78 -9.02 36.58
C VAL A 40 15.92 -8.81 37.58
N PRO A 41 16.27 -9.80 38.43
CA PRO A 41 17.43 -9.74 39.32
C PRO A 41 18.74 -9.90 38.54
N LEU A 42 19.00 -8.96 37.61
CA LEU A 42 20.09 -9.04 36.64
C LEU A 42 21.45 -8.98 37.32
N VAL A 43 21.63 -8.16 38.37
CA VAL A 43 22.91 -8.05 39.09
C VAL A 43 23.40 -9.41 39.58
N GLU A 44 22.51 -10.23 40.13
CA GLU A 44 22.86 -11.57 40.61
C GLU A 44 22.96 -12.61 39.51
N LEU A 45 22.19 -12.50 38.43
CA LEU A 45 22.25 -13.45 37.32
C LEU A 45 23.52 -13.26 36.49
N VAL A 46 23.89 -12.02 36.14
CA VAL A 46 25.06 -11.72 35.31
C VAL A 46 26.38 -11.97 36.01
N SER A 47 26.37 -12.06 37.35
CA SER A 47 27.54 -12.40 38.18
C SER A 47 27.74 -13.90 38.38
N LEU A 48 26.89 -14.75 37.81
CA LEU A 48 27.11 -16.20 37.80
C LEU A 48 28.37 -16.53 36.98
N PRO A 49 29.37 -17.23 37.56
CA PRO A 49 30.72 -17.28 37.00
C PRO A 49 30.85 -18.08 35.71
N TYR A 50 29.89 -18.97 35.42
CA TYR A 50 29.90 -19.82 34.22
C TYR A 50 28.79 -19.49 33.24
N LEU A 51 27.94 -18.50 33.53
CA LEU A 51 26.78 -18.21 32.69
C LEU A 51 27.23 -17.54 31.39
N LYS A 52 26.99 -18.24 30.28
CA LYS A 52 27.33 -17.84 28.90
C LYS A 52 26.13 -17.37 28.10
N GLU A 53 24.95 -17.90 28.40
CA GLU A 53 23.73 -17.57 27.66
C GLU A 53 22.62 -17.18 28.63
N LEU A 54 22.01 -16.03 28.39
CA LEU A 54 20.85 -15.57 29.12
C LEU A 54 19.78 -15.08 28.14
N ILE A 55 18.69 -15.84 28.07
CA ILE A 55 17.59 -15.63 27.13
C ILE A 55 16.31 -15.40 27.94
N LEU A 56 15.77 -14.18 27.84
CA LEU A 56 14.56 -13.73 28.52
C LEU A 56 13.49 -13.24 27.53
N LYS A 57 13.68 -13.49 26.24
CA LYS A 57 12.86 -12.94 25.16
C LYS A 57 11.35 -13.17 25.33
N GLY A 58 10.52 -12.33 24.73
CA GLY A 58 9.09 -12.61 24.57
C GLY A 58 8.31 -12.68 25.89
N ASN A 59 8.75 -11.95 26.93
CA ASN A 59 8.05 -11.82 28.20
C ASN A 59 7.62 -10.35 28.40
N LEU A 60 6.50 -9.95 27.79
CA LEU A 60 6.07 -8.54 27.73
C LEU A 60 5.99 -7.83 29.09
N GLY A 61 5.78 -8.57 30.19
CA GLY A 61 5.74 -8.02 31.55
C GLY A 61 7.10 -7.84 32.23
N LEU A 62 8.18 -8.43 31.72
CA LEU A 62 9.53 -8.28 32.28
C LEU A 62 10.12 -6.94 31.86
N GLY A 63 10.77 -6.23 32.79
CA GLY A 63 11.37 -4.95 32.47
C GLY A 63 12.29 -4.42 33.55
N GLY A 64 12.26 -3.10 33.73
CA GLY A 64 13.18 -2.38 34.61
C GLY A 64 14.40 -1.87 33.87
N LEU A 65 15.42 -1.45 34.63
CA LEU A 65 16.69 -0.96 34.09
C LEU A 65 17.66 -2.13 33.89
N ILE A 66 18.43 -2.10 32.82
CA ILE A 66 19.57 -3.02 32.65
C ILE A 66 20.74 -2.47 33.48
N PRO A 67 21.21 -3.16 34.53
CA PRO A 67 22.22 -2.62 35.45
C PRO A 67 23.62 -2.62 34.84
N ASP A 68 24.47 -1.69 35.29
CA ASP A 68 25.86 -1.56 34.81
C ASP A 68 26.83 -2.49 35.56
N ASN A 69 26.59 -3.80 35.48
CA ASN A 69 27.35 -4.83 36.21
C ASN A 69 27.91 -5.94 35.30
N PHE A 70 28.01 -5.72 33.99
CA PHE A 70 28.45 -6.74 33.04
C PHE A 70 29.95 -6.97 33.03
N SER A 71 30.76 -6.08 33.60
CA SER A 71 32.23 -6.17 33.57
C SER A 71 32.80 -7.45 34.20
N VAL A 72 32.03 -8.13 35.05
CA VAL A 72 32.41 -9.40 35.70
C VAL A 72 31.81 -10.63 35.02
N SER A 73 31.04 -10.43 33.95
CA SER A 73 30.28 -11.48 33.29
C SER A 73 31.11 -12.25 32.26
N SER A 74 30.71 -13.49 31.99
CA SER A 74 31.25 -14.31 30.90
C SER A 74 30.22 -14.59 29.79
N LEU A 75 29.13 -13.80 29.76
CA LEU A 75 28.06 -13.93 28.79
C LEU A 75 28.58 -13.78 27.35
N GLU A 76 28.26 -14.76 26.53
CA GLU A 76 28.50 -14.80 25.09
C GLU A 76 27.23 -14.45 24.30
N LYS A 77 26.05 -14.75 24.87
CA LYS A 77 24.73 -14.50 24.26
C LYS A 77 23.76 -13.88 25.25
N ILE A 78 23.18 -12.75 24.86
CA ILE A 78 22.09 -12.08 25.57
C ILE A 78 20.94 -11.89 24.59
N ASP A 79 19.74 -12.34 24.97
CA ASP A 79 18.52 -12.14 24.19
C ASP A 79 17.39 -11.70 25.14
N PHE A 80 17.17 -10.39 25.19
CA PHE A 80 16.12 -9.73 25.97
C PHE A 80 15.04 -9.14 25.04
N SER A 81 14.92 -9.65 23.81
CA SER A 81 13.97 -9.11 22.83
C SER A 81 12.52 -9.22 23.29
N CYS A 82 11.65 -8.32 22.83
CA CYS A 82 10.20 -8.35 23.11
C CYS A 82 9.87 -8.37 24.62
N ASN A 83 10.38 -7.39 25.34
CA ASN A 83 10.17 -7.17 26.79
C ASN A 83 9.82 -5.69 27.04
N SER A 84 9.80 -5.26 28.30
CA SER A 84 9.56 -3.90 28.76
C SER A 84 10.79 -3.27 29.46
N PHE A 85 12.02 -3.64 29.06
CA PHE A 85 13.23 -3.00 29.57
C PHE A 85 13.30 -1.54 29.14
N ARG A 86 13.81 -0.66 30.01
CA ARG A 86 13.86 0.79 29.78
C ARG A 86 15.20 1.39 30.20
N GLY A 87 15.37 2.67 29.85
CA GLY A 87 16.58 3.42 30.18
C GLY A 87 17.70 3.17 29.19
N VAL A 88 18.93 3.52 29.57
CA VAL A 88 20.09 3.46 28.66
C VAL A 88 20.74 2.08 28.62
N ILE A 89 21.35 1.75 27.48
CA ILE A 89 22.24 0.59 27.40
C ILE A 89 23.47 0.87 28.30
N PRO A 90 23.79 0.00 29.27
CA PRO A 90 24.84 0.27 30.25
C PRO A 90 26.25 0.21 29.65
N GLN A 91 27.17 1.02 30.20
CA GLN A 91 28.51 1.21 29.67
C GLN A 91 29.34 -0.09 29.62
N SER A 92 29.19 -0.94 30.64
CA SER A 92 29.87 -2.23 30.72
C SER A 92 29.49 -3.19 29.60
N LEU A 93 28.28 -3.06 29.02
CA LEU A 93 27.84 -3.94 27.92
C LEU A 93 28.58 -3.63 26.61
N PHE A 94 28.94 -2.37 26.35
CA PHE A 94 29.77 -1.97 25.20
C PHE A 94 31.22 -2.48 25.28
N HIS A 95 31.64 -2.99 26.44
CA HIS A 95 33.01 -3.44 26.69
C HIS A 95 33.11 -4.94 27.04
N LEU A 96 31.99 -5.67 27.06
CA LEU A 96 31.96 -7.08 27.42
C LEU A 96 32.59 -7.94 26.33
N LYS A 97 33.89 -8.25 26.49
CA LYS A 97 34.73 -8.92 25.47
C LYS A 97 34.26 -10.32 25.08
N SER A 98 33.52 -11.01 25.94
CA SER A 98 32.98 -12.34 25.66
C SER A 98 31.74 -12.32 24.76
N LEU A 99 31.02 -11.19 24.70
CA LEU A 99 29.73 -11.09 24.06
C LEU A 99 29.87 -11.20 22.53
N LYS A 100 29.06 -12.07 21.92
CA LYS A 100 29.00 -12.31 20.48
C LYS A 100 27.61 -12.09 19.91
N TYR A 101 26.57 -12.37 20.69
CA TYR A 101 25.18 -12.23 20.29
C TYR A 101 24.47 -11.32 21.27
N LEU A 102 23.92 -10.21 20.77
CA LEU A 102 23.13 -9.29 21.55
C LEU A 102 21.82 -8.97 20.81
N ASP A 103 20.70 -9.36 21.40
CA ASP A 103 19.38 -8.95 20.97
C ASP A 103 18.65 -8.25 22.13
N LEU A 104 18.40 -6.95 21.97
CA LEU A 104 17.63 -6.12 22.90
C LEU A 104 16.41 -5.49 22.20
N SER A 105 16.00 -6.05 21.05
CA SER A 105 14.96 -5.46 20.22
C SER A 105 13.59 -5.42 20.90
N SER A 106 12.71 -4.53 20.45
CA SER A 106 11.33 -4.40 20.95
C SER A 106 11.28 -4.21 22.47
N ASN A 107 11.91 -3.13 22.93
CA ASN A 107 11.93 -2.67 24.32
C ASN A 107 11.73 -1.13 24.37
N GLY A 108 11.83 -0.54 25.56
CA GLY A 108 11.82 0.92 25.77
C GLY A 108 13.19 1.52 26.05
N LEU A 109 14.26 0.97 25.46
CA LEU A 109 15.63 1.47 25.67
C LEU A 109 15.84 2.81 24.97
N SER A 110 16.66 3.68 25.55
CA SER A 110 16.93 5.02 25.04
C SER A 110 18.38 5.43 25.22
N GLY A 111 18.71 6.67 24.85
CA GLY A 111 20.06 7.21 24.94
C GLY A 111 20.87 7.03 23.65
N MET A 112 22.10 7.52 23.67
CA MET A 112 22.96 7.54 22.48
C MET A 112 23.54 6.15 22.19
N LEU A 113 23.50 5.74 20.92
CA LEU A 113 24.20 4.55 20.44
C LEU A 113 25.71 4.80 20.44
N ASN A 114 26.46 3.92 21.11
CA ASN A 114 27.92 4.00 21.22
C ASN A 114 28.61 2.83 20.50
N GLU A 115 29.92 2.97 20.28
CA GLU A 115 30.76 1.93 19.69
C GLU A 115 30.83 0.68 20.59
N PHE A 116 30.71 -0.49 19.97
CA PHE A 116 30.89 -1.78 20.65
C PHE A 116 32.33 -2.25 20.46
N TYR A 117 33.04 -2.54 21.56
CA TYR A 117 34.46 -2.86 21.56
C TYR A 117 34.76 -4.37 21.58
N GLN A 118 33.80 -5.19 21.16
CA GLN A 118 33.92 -6.65 21.08
C GLN A 118 33.52 -7.14 19.68
N PRO A 119 34.00 -8.32 19.24
CA PRO A 119 33.67 -8.87 17.93
C PRO A 119 32.29 -9.54 17.93
N LEU A 120 31.24 -8.71 17.84
CA LEU A 120 29.87 -9.19 17.73
C LEU A 120 29.65 -9.92 16.41
N VAL A 121 28.78 -10.93 16.46
CA VAL A 121 28.30 -11.70 15.31
C VAL A 121 26.88 -11.28 14.95
N VAL A 122 26.05 -10.98 15.95
CA VAL A 122 24.69 -10.47 15.81
C VAL A 122 24.51 -9.31 16.77
N LEU A 123 24.05 -8.18 16.24
CA LEU A 123 23.58 -7.03 17.00
C LEU A 123 22.19 -6.65 16.52
N ASN A 124 21.18 -6.85 17.36
CA ASN A 124 19.81 -6.45 17.11
C ASN A 124 19.33 -5.54 18.23
N LEU A 125 19.13 -4.25 17.89
CA LEU A 125 18.62 -3.23 18.80
C LEU A 125 17.32 -2.60 18.26
N ALA A 126 16.66 -3.27 17.32
CA ALA A 126 15.49 -2.76 16.62
C ALA A 126 14.33 -2.37 17.56
N SER A 127 13.47 -1.45 17.15
CA SER A 127 12.25 -1.07 17.89
C SER A 127 12.53 -0.66 19.33
N ASN A 128 13.32 0.41 19.48
CA ASN A 128 13.64 1.08 20.74
C ASN A 128 13.56 2.61 20.52
N SER A 129 14.09 3.41 21.44
CA SER A 129 14.19 4.88 21.34
C SER A 129 15.66 5.34 21.38
N LEU A 130 16.56 4.58 20.76
CA LEU A 130 17.98 4.92 20.67
C LEU A 130 18.20 6.12 19.75
N SER A 131 19.15 6.98 20.09
CA SER A 131 19.46 8.19 19.33
C SER A 131 20.97 8.34 19.09
N GLY A 132 21.40 9.48 18.55
CA GLY A 132 22.80 9.72 18.19
C GLY A 132 23.13 9.26 16.77
N THR A 133 24.41 9.21 16.44
CA THR A 133 24.90 8.83 15.10
C THR A 133 25.40 7.39 15.07
N LEU A 134 25.39 6.77 13.89
CA LEU A 134 25.93 5.42 13.71
C LEU A 134 27.44 5.34 13.98
N PRO A 135 27.92 4.40 14.82
CA PRO A 135 29.34 4.09 14.97
C PRO A 135 29.84 3.15 13.85
N CYS A 136 31.14 2.85 13.83
CA CYS A 136 31.76 2.03 12.79
C CYS A 136 31.73 0.52 13.06
N PHE A 137 31.43 0.09 14.28
CA PHE A 137 31.49 -1.31 14.70
C PHE A 137 32.87 -1.93 14.44
N SER A 138 33.92 -1.14 14.68
CA SER A 138 35.29 -1.43 14.23
C SER A 138 35.84 -2.75 14.77
N ALA A 139 35.41 -3.17 15.96
CA ALA A 139 35.81 -4.44 16.57
C ALA A 139 35.16 -5.68 15.92
N SER A 140 34.10 -5.49 15.12
CA SER A 140 33.28 -6.55 14.54
C SER A 140 33.43 -6.69 13.02
N VAL A 141 34.45 -6.06 12.43
CA VAL A 141 34.73 -6.04 10.98
C VAL A 141 34.73 -7.43 10.33
N GLU A 142 35.29 -8.43 11.01
CA GLU A 142 35.40 -9.80 10.49
C GLU A 142 34.27 -10.73 10.94
N SER A 143 33.44 -10.30 11.90
CA SER A 143 32.51 -11.18 12.61
C SER A 143 31.04 -10.82 12.44
N LEU A 144 30.69 -9.54 12.28
CA LEU A 144 29.29 -9.10 12.30
C LEU A 144 28.56 -9.59 11.06
N THR A 145 27.53 -10.40 11.27
CA THR A 145 26.69 -10.98 10.20
C THR A 145 25.32 -10.31 10.11
N VAL A 146 24.77 -9.87 11.24
CA VAL A 146 23.48 -9.19 11.32
C VAL A 146 23.65 -7.92 12.14
N LEU A 147 23.30 -6.80 11.53
CA LEU A 147 23.17 -5.51 12.18
C LEU A 147 21.76 -4.98 11.92
N ASP A 148 20.92 -5.02 12.95
CA ASP A 148 19.57 -4.46 12.90
C ASP A 148 19.41 -3.36 13.95
N LEU A 149 19.23 -2.13 13.47
CA LEU A 149 19.00 -0.93 14.27
C LEU A 149 17.68 -0.26 13.89
N SER A 150 16.80 -0.98 13.20
CA SER A 150 15.56 -0.42 12.64
C SER A 150 14.63 0.12 13.71
N ASN A 151 13.74 1.05 13.34
CA ASN A 151 12.72 1.62 14.23
C ASN A 151 13.34 2.20 15.52
N ASN A 152 14.17 3.22 15.36
CA ASN A 152 14.82 3.99 16.41
C ASN A 152 14.82 5.49 16.01
N SER A 153 15.56 6.33 16.74
CA SER A 153 15.73 7.77 16.46
C SER A 153 17.17 8.11 16.08
N ILE A 154 17.85 7.23 15.34
CA ILE A 154 19.25 7.42 14.91
C ILE A 154 19.29 8.50 13.83
N VAL A 155 20.20 9.46 13.97
CA VAL A 155 20.35 10.63 13.10
C VAL A 155 21.71 10.64 12.39
N GLY A 156 21.88 11.58 11.46
CA GLY A 156 23.14 11.80 10.75
C GLY A 156 23.26 10.96 9.48
N GLY A 157 24.47 10.88 8.92
CA GLY A 157 24.73 10.09 7.71
C GLY A 157 25.20 8.68 8.03
N ILE A 158 25.15 7.80 7.03
CA ILE A 158 25.71 6.45 7.12
C ILE A 158 27.23 6.53 6.93
N PRO A 159 28.05 6.24 7.96
CA PRO A 159 29.50 6.33 7.83
C PRO A 159 30.04 5.23 6.92
N THR A 160 31.01 5.58 6.06
CA THR A 160 31.56 4.66 5.05
C THR A 160 32.21 3.41 5.65
N CYS A 161 32.69 3.47 6.88
CA CYS A 161 33.29 2.33 7.58
C CYS A 161 32.32 1.16 7.79
N ILE A 162 31.00 1.39 7.82
CA ILE A 162 30.01 0.30 7.89
C ILE A 162 30.13 -0.65 6.70
N SER A 163 30.55 -0.14 5.54
CA SER A 163 30.75 -0.96 4.34
C SER A 163 31.98 -1.89 4.47
N SER A 164 32.85 -1.67 5.47
CA SER A 164 34.02 -2.53 5.77
C SER A 164 33.67 -3.79 6.56
N LEU A 165 32.41 -3.99 6.97
CA LEU A 165 31.97 -5.18 7.70
C LEU A 165 31.90 -6.39 6.75
N ASN A 166 33.01 -7.12 6.62
CA ASN A 166 33.25 -8.17 5.62
C ASN A 166 32.47 -9.47 5.83
N ALA A 167 31.78 -9.62 6.97
CA ALA A 167 30.94 -10.75 7.28
C ALA A 167 29.44 -10.43 7.18
N LEU A 168 29.08 -9.18 6.90
CA LEU A 168 27.72 -8.69 7.01
C LEU A 168 26.83 -9.34 5.94
N LYS A 169 25.74 -9.94 6.39
CA LYS A 169 24.71 -10.56 5.55
C LYS A 169 23.43 -9.74 5.55
N GLN A 170 23.12 -9.10 6.66
CA GLN A 170 21.94 -8.27 6.81
C GLN A 170 22.31 -6.94 7.47
N LEU A 171 22.00 -5.85 6.78
CA LEU A 171 22.02 -4.51 7.31
C LEU A 171 20.60 -3.94 7.25
N ASN A 172 20.01 -3.69 8.41
CA ASN A 172 18.71 -3.04 8.54
C ASN A 172 18.84 -1.76 9.38
N LEU A 173 18.62 -0.63 8.72
CA LEU A 173 18.64 0.71 9.32
C LEU A 173 17.31 1.45 9.10
N SER A 174 16.25 0.73 8.73
CA SER A 174 14.97 1.33 8.39
C SER A 174 14.30 2.04 9.56
N PHE A 175 13.32 2.92 9.28
CA PHE A 175 12.55 3.63 10.31
C PHE A 175 13.46 4.36 11.31
N ASN A 176 14.33 5.23 10.78
CA ASN A 176 15.21 6.08 11.56
C ASN A 176 15.16 7.52 11.00
N GLU A 177 16.03 8.39 11.48
CA GLU A 177 16.15 9.78 11.04
C GLU A 177 17.46 10.03 10.28
N LEU A 178 17.96 9.02 9.56
CA LEU A 178 19.19 9.14 8.78
C LEU A 178 18.99 10.13 7.63
N LYS A 179 20.03 10.92 7.36
CA LYS A 179 20.02 12.02 6.38
C LYS A 179 21.27 11.98 5.51
N TYR A 180 21.32 12.91 4.57
CA TYR A 180 22.43 13.11 3.62
C TYR A 180 22.54 12.01 2.57
N GLN A 181 23.40 12.24 1.59
CA GLN A 181 23.64 11.26 0.54
C GLN A 181 24.48 10.07 1.01
N VAL A 182 24.16 8.90 0.49
CA VAL A 182 25.00 7.72 0.61
C VAL A 182 26.30 7.98 -0.15
N SER A 183 27.43 7.69 0.48
CA SER A 183 28.74 7.90 -0.14
C SER A 183 28.88 7.06 -1.41
N PRO A 184 29.48 7.57 -2.50
CA PRO A 184 29.80 6.75 -3.67
C PRO A 184 30.91 5.72 -3.38
N ARG A 185 31.50 5.70 -2.18
CA ARG A 185 32.47 4.66 -1.76
C ARG A 185 31.81 3.55 -0.92
N PHE A 186 30.49 3.52 -0.87
CA PHE A 186 29.73 2.60 -0.03
C PHE A 186 29.62 1.22 -0.71
N ILE A 187 30.72 0.48 -0.67
CA ILE A 187 30.87 -0.87 -1.26
C ILE A 187 30.77 -1.90 -0.15
N PHE A 188 29.80 -2.82 -0.25
CA PHE A 188 29.69 -3.96 0.66
C PHE A 188 30.38 -5.21 0.10
N SER A 189 30.69 -6.13 1.02
CA SER A 189 31.11 -7.49 0.65
C SER A 189 30.03 -8.23 -0.14
N ASP A 190 30.50 -9.18 -0.95
CA ASP A 190 29.72 -10.21 -1.64
C ASP A 190 28.77 -11.03 -0.74
N LYS A 191 28.98 -11.02 0.59
CA LYS A 191 28.13 -11.74 1.55
C LYS A 191 26.83 -11.01 1.89
N LEU A 192 26.70 -9.72 1.56
CA LEU A 192 25.50 -8.96 1.90
C LEU A 192 24.31 -9.50 1.09
N LEU A 193 23.26 -9.90 1.80
CA LEU A 193 22.03 -10.46 1.24
C LEU A 193 20.87 -9.48 1.34
N VAL A 194 20.80 -8.71 2.42
CA VAL A 194 19.71 -7.77 2.70
C VAL A 194 20.28 -6.41 3.05
N LEU A 195 19.88 -5.40 2.27
CA LEU A 195 20.09 -4.00 2.56
C LEU A 195 18.74 -3.29 2.66
N ASP A 196 18.36 -2.90 3.87
CA ASP A 196 17.16 -2.12 4.14
C ASP A 196 17.53 -0.78 4.77
N LEU A 197 17.32 0.29 4.01
CA LEU A 197 17.50 1.68 4.43
C LEU A 197 16.16 2.46 4.40
N SER A 198 15.03 1.76 4.33
CA SER A 198 13.72 2.36 4.11
C SER A 198 13.27 3.31 5.24
N TYR A 199 12.29 4.17 4.99
CA TYR A 199 11.73 5.08 6.01
C TYR A 199 12.80 5.91 6.74
N ASN A 200 13.53 6.70 5.97
CA ASN A 200 14.54 7.64 6.47
C ASN A 200 14.45 8.97 5.69
N GLY A 201 15.42 9.87 5.86
CA GLY A 201 15.56 11.12 5.12
C GLY A 201 16.79 11.17 4.22
N ILE A 202 17.25 10.02 3.72
CA ILE A 202 18.46 9.90 2.88
C ILE A 202 18.18 10.56 1.53
N SER A 203 19.11 11.39 1.05
CA SER A 203 18.92 12.22 -0.15
C SER A 203 20.00 11.97 -1.21
N GLY A 204 19.91 12.61 -2.37
CA GLY A 204 20.89 12.46 -3.44
C GLY A 204 20.70 11.17 -4.25
N PRO A 205 21.61 10.86 -5.19
CA PRO A 205 21.45 9.73 -6.07
C PRO A 205 21.68 8.39 -5.38
N ILE A 206 21.00 7.34 -5.87
CA ILE A 206 21.37 5.97 -5.55
C ILE A 206 22.79 5.75 -6.09
N PRO A 207 23.79 5.41 -5.25
CA PRO A 207 25.14 5.23 -5.75
C PRO A 207 25.23 3.98 -6.61
N SER A 208 25.69 4.12 -7.85
CA SER A 208 25.95 3.00 -8.78
C SER A 208 26.82 1.90 -8.16
N VAL A 209 27.66 2.31 -7.23
CA VAL A 209 28.62 1.50 -6.49
C VAL A 209 27.98 0.41 -5.61
N ILE A 210 26.70 0.53 -5.25
CA ILE A 210 25.94 -0.55 -4.57
C ILE A 210 25.98 -1.86 -5.38
N SER A 211 26.23 -1.76 -6.69
CA SER A 211 26.30 -2.88 -7.61
C SER A 211 27.70 -3.17 -8.18
N GLU A 212 28.75 -2.47 -7.76
CA GLU A 212 30.11 -2.65 -8.33
C GLU A 212 30.73 -4.02 -8.05
N THR A 213 30.22 -4.78 -7.07
CA THR A 213 30.63 -6.17 -6.80
C THR A 213 29.75 -7.21 -7.50
N SER A 214 28.99 -6.80 -8.52
CA SER A 214 27.87 -7.51 -9.18
C SER A 214 28.07 -9.00 -9.41
N ASP A 215 29.23 -9.42 -9.95
CA ASP A 215 29.47 -10.83 -10.31
C ASP A 215 29.57 -11.77 -9.09
N LYS A 216 29.80 -11.19 -7.91
CA LYS A 216 29.86 -11.91 -6.63
C LYS A 216 28.77 -11.47 -5.65
N SER A 217 28.02 -10.42 -5.95
CA SER A 217 27.04 -9.86 -5.02
C SER A 217 25.96 -10.88 -4.68
N GLY A 218 25.85 -11.23 -3.40
CA GLY A 218 24.80 -12.07 -2.85
C GLY A 218 23.47 -11.36 -2.60
N LEU A 219 23.32 -10.09 -3.01
CA LEU A 219 22.18 -9.27 -2.61
C LEU A 219 20.86 -9.86 -3.17
N VAL A 220 19.96 -10.18 -2.24
CA VAL A 220 18.62 -10.73 -2.48
C VAL A 220 17.56 -9.65 -2.36
N LEU A 221 17.74 -8.71 -1.43
CA LEU A 221 16.83 -7.59 -1.23
C LEU A 221 17.58 -6.26 -1.19
N LEU A 222 17.07 -5.31 -1.96
CA LEU A 222 17.38 -3.90 -1.85
C LEU A 222 16.10 -3.11 -1.57
N ASP A 223 15.96 -2.60 -0.34
CA ASP A 223 14.88 -1.70 0.04
C ASP A 223 15.44 -0.32 0.41
N LEU A 224 15.11 0.67 -0.42
CA LEU A 224 15.46 2.07 -0.26
C LEU A 224 14.21 2.96 -0.19
N SER A 225 13.03 2.36 0.03
CA SER A 225 11.75 3.07 -0.04
C SER A 225 11.58 4.16 1.02
N HIS A 226 10.64 5.07 0.82
CA HIS A 226 10.32 6.14 1.78
C HIS A 226 11.57 6.95 2.20
N ASN A 227 12.24 7.54 1.20
CA ASN A 227 13.42 8.38 1.37
C ASN A 227 13.32 9.62 0.45
N GLN A 228 14.44 10.30 0.22
CA GLN A 228 14.55 11.44 -0.69
C GLN A 228 15.58 11.18 -1.80
N PHE A 229 15.79 9.91 -2.18
CA PHE A 229 16.70 9.55 -3.27
C PHE A 229 16.23 10.21 -4.58
N SER A 230 17.15 10.76 -5.35
CA SER A 230 16.87 11.51 -6.58
C SER A 230 17.74 11.06 -7.75
N GLY A 231 17.52 11.60 -8.94
CA GLY A 231 18.23 11.18 -10.15
C GLY A 231 17.73 9.83 -10.68
N GLU A 232 18.48 9.23 -11.59
CA GLU A 232 18.07 8.01 -12.28
C GLU A 232 18.33 6.73 -11.47
N ILE A 233 17.58 5.66 -11.78
CA ILE A 233 17.89 4.31 -11.31
C ILE A 233 19.20 3.87 -11.99
N PRO A 234 20.31 3.66 -11.23
CA PRO A 234 21.59 3.34 -11.84
C PRO A 234 21.56 2.01 -12.59
N LEU A 235 22.12 1.97 -13.80
CA LEU A 235 22.19 0.75 -14.62
C LEU A 235 22.83 -0.43 -13.89
N GLY A 236 23.76 -0.18 -12.98
CA GLY A 236 24.43 -1.23 -12.23
C GLY A 236 23.49 -2.08 -11.37
N ILE A 237 22.31 -1.57 -10.94
CA ILE A 237 21.29 -2.39 -10.25
C ILE A 237 20.90 -3.62 -11.09
N THR A 238 20.93 -3.49 -12.43
CA THR A 238 20.61 -4.59 -13.36
C THR A 238 21.68 -5.69 -13.44
N GLU A 239 22.78 -5.52 -12.72
CA GLU A 239 23.85 -6.51 -12.59
C GLU A 239 23.77 -7.32 -11.28
N LEU A 240 22.85 -7.02 -10.37
CA LEU A 240 22.62 -7.77 -9.13
C LEU A 240 21.85 -9.09 -9.39
N LYS A 241 22.50 -10.08 -9.99
CA LYS A 241 21.81 -11.28 -10.54
C LYS A 241 21.04 -12.12 -9.52
N ASN A 242 21.33 -12.01 -8.22
CA ASN A 242 20.64 -12.74 -7.16
C ASN A 242 19.43 -11.99 -6.58
N LEU A 243 19.14 -10.77 -7.07
CA LEU A 243 18.10 -9.90 -6.53
C LEU A 243 16.71 -10.51 -6.75
N GLN A 244 15.95 -10.59 -5.68
CA GLN A 244 14.57 -11.09 -5.64
C GLN A 244 13.57 -9.96 -5.34
N GLY A 245 13.97 -8.93 -4.57
CA GLY A 245 13.16 -7.76 -4.29
C GLY A 245 13.90 -6.45 -4.57
N LEU A 246 13.30 -5.58 -5.38
CA LEU A 246 13.77 -4.22 -5.63
C LEU A 246 12.67 -3.22 -5.25
N ILE A 247 12.82 -2.58 -4.09
CA ILE A 247 11.83 -1.69 -3.49
C ILE A 247 12.43 -0.28 -3.39
N LEU A 248 11.99 0.62 -4.27
CA LEU A 248 12.49 2.00 -4.38
C LEU A 248 11.36 3.04 -4.26
N SER A 249 10.18 2.62 -3.80
CA SER A 249 8.98 3.45 -3.76
C SER A 249 9.10 4.67 -2.84
N HIS A 250 8.25 5.68 -3.05
CA HIS A 250 8.24 6.91 -2.26
C HIS A 250 9.61 7.59 -2.19
N ASN A 251 10.15 7.93 -3.37
CA ASN A 251 11.39 8.69 -3.54
C ASN A 251 11.18 9.81 -4.58
N ARG A 252 12.26 10.40 -5.07
CA ARG A 252 12.27 11.46 -6.09
C ARG A 252 13.04 11.01 -7.34
N LEU A 253 13.00 9.71 -7.64
CA LEU A 253 13.73 9.13 -8.77
C LEU A 253 13.12 9.60 -10.09
N THR A 254 13.97 9.86 -11.07
CA THR A 254 13.61 10.37 -12.40
C THR A 254 14.17 9.45 -13.50
N GLY A 255 13.90 9.78 -14.76
CA GLY A 255 14.42 9.01 -15.90
C GLY A 255 13.65 7.72 -16.14
N GLU A 256 14.17 6.85 -16.99
CA GLU A 256 13.48 5.63 -17.43
C GLU A 256 13.78 4.43 -16.54
N ILE A 257 12.89 3.44 -16.56
CA ILE A 257 13.16 2.12 -15.99
C ILE A 257 14.22 1.44 -16.88
N PRO A 258 15.40 1.06 -16.35
CA PRO A 258 16.46 0.45 -17.16
C PRO A 258 15.99 -0.80 -17.90
N ALA A 259 16.09 -0.81 -19.23
CA ALA A 259 15.67 -1.97 -20.03
C ALA A 259 16.41 -3.27 -19.67
N ARG A 260 17.61 -3.18 -19.11
CA ARG A 260 18.38 -4.33 -18.62
C ARG A 260 17.83 -4.95 -17.34
N ILE A 261 16.77 -4.39 -16.74
CA ILE A 261 16.12 -4.98 -15.56
C ILE A 261 15.71 -6.44 -15.82
N GLY A 262 15.35 -6.77 -17.07
CA GLY A 262 15.09 -8.14 -17.53
C GLY A 262 16.21 -9.15 -17.32
N ASN A 263 17.43 -8.71 -17.05
CA ASN A 263 18.55 -9.61 -16.73
C ASN A 263 18.46 -10.19 -15.31
N LEU A 264 17.56 -9.67 -14.46
CA LEU A 264 17.38 -10.09 -13.08
C LEU A 264 16.36 -11.24 -13.01
N THR A 265 16.78 -12.43 -13.43
CA THR A 265 15.90 -13.59 -13.63
C THR A 265 15.30 -14.20 -12.35
N TYR A 266 15.82 -13.84 -11.18
CA TYR A 266 15.28 -14.24 -9.86
C TYR A 266 14.34 -13.18 -9.25
N LEU A 267 14.14 -12.05 -9.94
CA LEU A 267 13.36 -10.94 -9.42
C LEU A 267 11.88 -11.33 -9.32
N GLN A 268 11.33 -11.22 -8.11
CA GLN A 268 9.96 -11.58 -7.77
C GLN A 268 9.11 -10.35 -7.42
N ALA A 269 9.71 -9.28 -6.90
CA ALA A 269 9.00 -8.06 -6.56
C ALA A 269 9.73 -6.81 -7.06
N ILE A 270 9.02 -5.98 -7.82
CA ILE A 270 9.41 -4.63 -8.19
C ILE A 270 8.38 -3.67 -7.60
N ASP A 271 8.84 -2.71 -6.80
CA ASP A 271 8.05 -1.57 -6.38
C ASP A 271 8.81 -0.26 -6.62
N LEU A 272 8.39 0.47 -7.65
CA LEU A 272 8.93 1.77 -8.04
C LEU A 272 7.88 2.89 -7.88
N SER A 273 6.80 2.61 -7.16
CA SER A 273 5.67 3.52 -7.01
C SER A 273 6.04 4.85 -6.33
N TYR A 274 5.24 5.90 -6.54
CA TYR A 274 5.45 7.22 -5.92
C TYR A 274 6.87 7.77 -6.19
N ASN A 275 7.20 7.92 -7.47
CA ASN A 275 8.43 8.54 -7.96
C ASN A 275 8.10 9.49 -9.13
N TRP A 276 9.12 9.98 -9.83
CA TRP A 276 8.98 10.83 -11.03
C TRP A 276 9.57 10.14 -12.27
N LEU A 277 9.48 8.80 -12.35
CA LEU A 277 9.98 8.02 -13.47
C LEU A 277 9.19 8.35 -14.74
N SER A 278 9.85 8.30 -15.89
CA SER A 278 9.28 8.57 -17.22
C SER A 278 9.59 7.44 -18.20
N GLY A 279 9.13 7.58 -19.46
CA GLY A 279 9.30 6.53 -20.46
C GLY A 279 8.28 5.41 -20.29
N SER A 280 8.50 4.27 -20.95
CA SER A 280 7.57 3.13 -20.94
C SER A 280 8.08 1.97 -20.10
N ILE A 281 7.20 0.98 -19.84
CA ILE A 281 7.62 -0.31 -19.30
C ILE A 281 8.51 -0.98 -20.36
N PRO A 282 9.79 -1.30 -20.06
CA PRO A 282 10.68 -1.86 -21.06
C PRO A 282 10.27 -3.29 -21.44
N MET A 283 10.26 -3.62 -22.74
CA MET A 283 9.88 -4.95 -23.24
C MET A 283 10.64 -6.11 -22.58
N ASN A 284 11.91 -5.86 -22.24
CA ASN A 284 12.79 -6.86 -21.65
C ASN A 284 12.41 -7.22 -20.21
N ILE A 285 11.49 -6.50 -19.54
CA ILE A 285 11.03 -6.83 -18.18
C ILE A 285 10.52 -8.27 -18.07
N VAL A 286 10.09 -8.86 -19.19
CA VAL A 286 9.67 -10.26 -19.33
C VAL A 286 10.77 -11.27 -18.99
N GLY A 287 12.04 -10.84 -19.04
CA GLY A 287 13.17 -11.65 -18.56
C GLY A 287 13.12 -11.91 -17.05
N CYS A 288 12.40 -11.09 -16.29
CA CYS A 288 12.04 -11.34 -14.90
C CYS A 288 10.87 -12.33 -14.80
N PHE A 289 10.99 -13.51 -15.41
CA PHE A 289 9.88 -14.48 -15.54
C PHE A 289 9.35 -15.02 -14.19
N GLN A 290 10.03 -14.76 -13.07
CA GLN A 290 9.57 -15.10 -11.71
C GLN A 290 8.77 -13.97 -11.04
N LEU A 291 8.49 -12.88 -11.76
CA LEU A 291 7.86 -11.69 -11.18
C LEU A 291 6.45 -11.99 -10.68
N LEU A 292 6.22 -11.72 -9.40
CA LEU A 292 4.94 -11.86 -8.70
C LEU A 292 4.27 -10.50 -8.50
N GLN A 293 5.04 -9.42 -8.39
CA GLN A 293 4.54 -8.06 -8.23
C GLN A 293 5.29 -7.06 -9.11
N LEU A 294 4.51 -6.24 -9.82
CA LEU A 294 4.97 -5.05 -10.53
C LEU A 294 4.11 -3.85 -10.11
N LYS A 295 4.67 -2.99 -9.24
CA LYS A 295 4.07 -1.72 -8.84
C LYS A 295 4.83 -0.54 -9.41
N LEU A 296 4.15 0.26 -10.22
CA LEU A 296 4.69 1.42 -10.92
C LEU A 296 3.79 2.66 -10.73
N ASN A 297 2.78 2.58 -9.86
CA ASN A 297 1.78 3.63 -9.71
C ASN A 297 2.35 4.96 -9.21
N ASN A 298 1.64 6.06 -9.49
CA ASN A 298 2.05 7.41 -9.09
C ASN A 298 3.44 7.78 -9.64
N ASN A 299 3.58 7.75 -10.97
CA ASN A 299 4.77 8.13 -11.71
C ASN A 299 4.40 8.98 -12.94
N ASN A 300 5.36 9.26 -13.81
CA ASN A 300 5.16 9.96 -15.09
C ASN A 300 5.42 9.01 -16.29
N LEU A 301 5.17 7.71 -16.11
CA LEU A 301 5.35 6.70 -17.15
C LEU A 301 4.30 6.86 -18.24
N SER A 302 4.64 6.48 -19.46
CA SER A 302 3.79 6.64 -20.65
C SER A 302 4.02 5.52 -21.66
N GLY A 303 3.36 5.61 -22.82
CA GLY A 303 3.41 4.58 -23.86
C GLY A 303 2.22 3.63 -23.74
N VAL A 304 2.38 2.40 -24.21
CA VAL A 304 1.32 1.37 -24.25
C VAL A 304 1.67 0.19 -23.35
N ILE A 305 0.65 -0.57 -22.92
CA ILE A 305 0.85 -1.87 -22.29
C ILE A 305 1.36 -2.84 -23.38
N GLN A 306 2.59 -3.32 -23.23
CA GLN A 306 3.24 -4.09 -24.28
C GLN A 306 2.72 -5.53 -24.33
N PRO A 307 2.49 -6.09 -25.54
CA PRO A 307 1.99 -7.46 -25.70
C PRO A 307 2.83 -8.54 -25.02
N GLU A 308 4.15 -8.34 -24.95
CA GLU A 308 5.13 -9.28 -24.40
C GLU A 308 4.98 -9.52 -22.89
N LEU A 309 4.25 -8.64 -22.17
CA LEU A 309 3.96 -8.84 -20.74
C LEU A 309 3.20 -10.15 -20.46
N ASP A 310 2.61 -10.75 -21.49
CA ASP A 310 1.97 -12.07 -21.44
C ASP A 310 2.89 -13.21 -20.96
N ALA A 311 4.21 -13.03 -21.08
CA ALA A 311 5.22 -13.96 -20.60
C ALA A 311 5.35 -14.00 -19.06
N LEU A 312 4.82 -13.00 -18.33
CA LEU A 312 4.84 -12.94 -16.87
C LEU A 312 3.65 -13.72 -16.27
N ASP A 313 3.59 -15.02 -16.54
CA ASP A 313 2.46 -15.89 -16.15
C ASP A 313 2.24 -16.02 -14.64
N SER A 314 3.28 -15.74 -13.85
CA SER A 314 3.32 -15.80 -12.38
C SER A 314 2.92 -14.47 -11.73
N LEU A 315 2.71 -13.41 -12.51
CA LEU A 315 2.39 -12.08 -12.00
C LEU A 315 1.02 -12.10 -11.30
N LYS A 316 1.02 -11.65 -10.04
CA LYS A 316 -0.19 -11.59 -9.20
C LYS A 316 -0.71 -10.17 -9.04
N ILE A 317 0.22 -9.20 -8.93
CA ILE A 317 -0.11 -7.79 -8.72
C ILE A 317 0.47 -7.00 -9.89
N PHE A 318 -0.41 -6.32 -10.61
CA PHE A 318 -0.04 -5.37 -11.65
C PHE A 318 -0.71 -4.04 -11.39
N ASP A 319 0.07 -3.05 -10.95
CA ASP A 319 -0.42 -1.73 -10.57
C ASP A 319 0.38 -0.65 -11.30
N ILE A 320 -0.26 -0.02 -12.29
CA ILE A 320 0.31 1.07 -13.10
C ILE A 320 -0.53 2.35 -12.97
N SER A 321 -1.37 2.42 -11.94
CA SER A 321 -2.30 3.52 -11.73
C SER A 321 -1.61 4.88 -11.61
N ASP A 322 -2.31 5.97 -11.89
CA ASP A 322 -1.78 7.34 -11.80
C ASP A 322 -0.49 7.54 -12.63
N ASN A 323 -0.61 7.33 -13.94
CA ASN A 323 0.44 7.49 -14.94
C ASN A 323 -0.16 8.09 -16.23
N ARG A 324 0.54 7.97 -17.37
CA ARG A 324 0.13 8.46 -18.70
C ARG A 324 0.15 7.34 -19.75
N PHE A 325 -0.18 6.11 -19.34
CA PHE A 325 -0.31 4.98 -20.27
C PHE A 325 -1.53 5.17 -21.17
N SER A 326 -1.39 4.79 -22.43
CA SER A 326 -2.38 4.99 -23.49
C SER A 326 -2.55 3.72 -24.32
N GLY A 327 -3.47 3.73 -25.28
CA GLY A 327 -3.79 2.55 -26.09
C GLY A 327 -4.73 1.59 -25.37
N GLU A 328 -4.83 0.37 -25.88
CA GLU A 328 -5.79 -0.63 -25.39
C GLU A 328 -5.11 -1.66 -24.49
N ILE A 329 -5.90 -2.42 -23.72
CA ILE A 329 -5.42 -3.62 -23.04
C ILE A 329 -5.12 -4.67 -24.12
N PRO A 330 -3.87 -5.14 -24.33
CA PRO A 330 -3.57 -6.08 -25.39
C PRO A 330 -4.21 -7.45 -25.12
N LEU A 331 -4.76 -8.10 -26.16
CA LEU A 331 -5.39 -9.42 -26.01
C LEU A 331 -4.43 -10.48 -25.47
N THR A 332 -3.13 -10.33 -25.73
CA THR A 332 -2.08 -11.25 -25.24
C THR A 332 -1.97 -11.26 -23.72
N LEU A 333 -2.38 -10.19 -23.02
CA LEU A 333 -2.35 -10.11 -21.55
C LEU A 333 -3.20 -11.20 -20.87
N ALA A 334 -4.01 -11.93 -21.64
CA ALA A 334 -4.59 -13.23 -21.28
C ALA A 334 -3.58 -14.26 -20.76
N GLY A 335 -2.29 -14.11 -21.11
CA GLY A 335 -1.19 -14.96 -20.65
C GLY A 335 -0.88 -14.86 -19.16
N CYS A 336 -1.16 -13.70 -18.54
CA CYS A 336 -0.95 -13.42 -17.12
C CYS A 336 -2.03 -14.07 -16.22
N LYS A 337 -2.13 -15.39 -16.23
CA LYS A 337 -3.22 -16.16 -15.61
C LYS A 337 -3.23 -16.09 -14.07
N SER A 338 -2.13 -15.70 -13.46
CA SER A 338 -2.00 -15.62 -12.00
C SER A 338 -2.45 -14.29 -11.41
N LEU A 339 -2.93 -13.34 -12.24
CA LEU A 339 -3.33 -12.02 -11.76
C LEU A 339 -4.46 -12.10 -10.72
N GLU A 340 -4.21 -11.48 -9.58
CA GLU A 340 -5.12 -11.34 -8.44
C GLU A 340 -5.53 -9.86 -8.27
N ILE A 341 -4.62 -8.91 -8.52
CA ILE A 341 -4.88 -7.47 -8.40
C ILE A 341 -4.40 -6.77 -9.66
N VAL A 342 -5.31 -6.07 -10.32
CA VAL A 342 -5.02 -5.26 -11.50
C VAL A 342 -5.57 -3.85 -11.28
N ASP A 343 -4.66 -2.88 -11.22
CA ASP A 343 -5.02 -1.46 -11.13
C ASP A 343 -4.35 -0.68 -12.28
N LEU A 344 -5.19 -0.27 -13.24
CA LEU A 344 -4.81 0.53 -14.41
C LEU A 344 -5.45 1.92 -14.35
N SER A 345 -5.99 2.33 -13.20
CA SER A 345 -6.75 3.57 -13.06
C SER A 345 -5.93 4.84 -13.29
N SER A 346 -6.60 5.97 -13.52
CA SER A 346 -5.98 7.29 -13.71
C SER A 346 -4.86 7.27 -14.77
N ASN A 347 -5.21 6.86 -15.98
CA ASN A 347 -4.34 6.80 -17.15
C ASN A 347 -5.10 7.30 -18.39
N ASP A 348 -4.46 7.26 -19.56
CA ASP A 348 -5.06 7.61 -20.86
C ASP A 348 -5.49 6.36 -21.67
N LEU A 349 -5.69 5.20 -21.02
CA LEU A 349 -6.04 3.94 -21.69
C LEU A 349 -7.44 4.01 -22.32
N GLY A 350 -7.67 3.28 -23.40
CA GLY A 350 -8.95 3.27 -24.11
C GLY A 350 -9.26 1.93 -24.77
N GLY A 351 -10.16 1.98 -25.75
CA GLY A 351 -10.71 0.77 -26.39
C GLY A 351 -11.82 0.12 -25.57
N GLU A 352 -12.19 -1.09 -25.96
CA GLU A 352 -13.19 -1.91 -25.25
C GLU A 352 -12.51 -2.86 -24.25
N ILE A 353 -13.22 -3.26 -23.19
CA ILE A 353 -12.77 -4.33 -22.30
C ILE A 353 -12.85 -5.66 -23.08
N ASN A 354 -11.71 -6.23 -23.43
CA ASN A 354 -11.64 -7.43 -24.25
C ASN A 354 -11.50 -8.74 -23.45
N GLU A 355 -11.51 -9.87 -24.17
CA GLU A 355 -11.47 -11.24 -23.64
C GLU A 355 -10.15 -11.62 -22.94
N ALA A 356 -9.16 -10.72 -22.82
CA ALA A 356 -7.99 -10.98 -21.97
C ALA A 356 -8.38 -11.04 -20.49
N VAL A 357 -9.24 -10.12 -20.05
CA VAL A 357 -9.58 -9.93 -18.63
C VAL A 357 -10.30 -11.15 -18.05
N VAL A 358 -11.17 -11.82 -18.82
CA VAL A 358 -11.87 -13.04 -18.37
C VAL A 358 -10.93 -14.21 -18.10
N LYS A 359 -9.68 -14.17 -18.59
CA LYS A 359 -8.68 -15.22 -18.31
C LYS A 359 -8.00 -15.09 -16.96
N TRP A 360 -8.15 -13.97 -16.26
CA TRP A 360 -7.61 -13.75 -14.93
C TRP A 360 -8.54 -14.35 -13.87
N VAL A 361 -8.61 -15.68 -13.83
CA VAL A 361 -9.58 -16.42 -13.01
C VAL A 361 -9.41 -16.22 -11.49
N ASN A 362 -8.25 -15.74 -11.05
CA ASN A 362 -7.94 -15.46 -9.64
C ASN A 362 -8.17 -13.99 -9.25
N LEU A 363 -8.79 -13.19 -10.12
CA LEU A 363 -8.95 -11.76 -9.92
C LEU A 363 -9.77 -11.45 -8.66
N ARG A 364 -9.18 -10.65 -7.79
CA ARG A 364 -9.76 -10.13 -6.55
C ARG A 364 -10.08 -8.65 -6.66
N SER A 365 -9.33 -7.89 -7.44
CA SER A 365 -9.58 -6.47 -7.66
C SER A 365 -9.25 -6.06 -9.08
N LEU A 366 -10.17 -5.35 -9.71
CA LEU A 366 -10.00 -4.71 -11.01
C LEU A 366 -10.36 -3.23 -10.90
N SER A 367 -9.40 -2.36 -11.18
CA SER A 367 -9.64 -0.93 -11.30
C SER A 367 -9.18 -0.43 -12.66
N LEU A 368 -10.12 0.11 -13.44
CA LEU A 368 -9.89 0.80 -14.72
C LEU A 368 -10.36 2.27 -14.64
N SER A 369 -10.64 2.77 -13.43
CA SER A 369 -11.24 4.09 -13.22
C SER A 369 -10.44 5.22 -13.87
N GLY A 370 -11.10 6.29 -14.32
CA GLY A 370 -10.41 7.51 -14.77
C GLY A 370 -9.55 7.28 -16.02
N ASN A 371 -10.13 6.64 -17.03
CA ASN A 371 -9.51 6.35 -18.32
C ASN A 371 -10.46 6.76 -19.47
N ASN A 372 -10.10 6.43 -20.70
CA ASN A 372 -10.87 6.66 -21.93
C ASN A 372 -11.53 5.38 -22.48
N PHE A 373 -11.78 4.35 -21.65
CA PHE A 373 -12.43 3.12 -22.11
C PHE A 373 -13.85 3.39 -22.59
N HIS A 374 -14.29 2.67 -23.62
CA HIS A 374 -15.61 2.84 -24.23
C HIS A 374 -16.23 1.48 -24.62
N GLY A 375 -17.36 1.53 -25.33
CA GLY A 375 -18.10 0.34 -25.73
C GLY A 375 -19.02 -0.18 -24.63
N ALA A 376 -19.55 -1.39 -24.82
CA ALA A 376 -20.47 -2.01 -23.87
C ALA A 376 -19.71 -2.77 -22.78
N LEU A 377 -20.30 -2.85 -21.58
CA LEU A 377 -19.78 -3.71 -20.52
C LEU A 377 -19.95 -5.20 -20.91
N PRO A 378 -18.88 -6.02 -20.86
CA PRO A 378 -18.96 -7.43 -21.24
C PRO A 378 -19.85 -8.27 -20.32
N SER A 379 -20.57 -9.24 -20.87
CA SER A 379 -21.49 -10.11 -20.10
C SER A 379 -20.82 -10.92 -18.99
N TRP A 380 -19.52 -11.23 -19.13
CA TRP A 380 -18.71 -11.98 -18.17
C TRP A 380 -18.09 -11.11 -17.07
N LEU A 381 -18.30 -9.78 -17.07
CA LEU A 381 -17.66 -8.85 -16.12
C LEU A 381 -17.85 -9.26 -14.65
N PHE A 382 -18.98 -9.89 -14.32
CA PHE A 382 -19.35 -10.29 -12.96
C PHE A 382 -19.17 -11.78 -12.67
N SER A 383 -18.49 -12.55 -13.54
CA SER A 383 -18.36 -14.01 -13.41
C SER A 383 -17.11 -14.50 -12.66
N PHE A 384 -16.37 -13.60 -12.01
CA PHE A 384 -15.15 -13.94 -11.26
C PHE A 384 -15.49 -14.44 -9.85
N GLU A 385 -15.02 -15.63 -9.48
CA GLU A 385 -15.38 -16.29 -8.21
C GLU A 385 -14.82 -15.58 -6.96
N GLN A 386 -13.64 -14.96 -7.09
CA GLN A 386 -12.88 -14.35 -5.99
C GLN A 386 -12.92 -12.81 -6.00
N ILE A 387 -13.72 -12.18 -6.87
CA ILE A 387 -13.69 -10.72 -7.04
C ILE A 387 -14.28 -10.00 -5.83
N HIS A 388 -13.50 -9.10 -5.26
CA HIS A 388 -13.88 -8.24 -4.14
C HIS A 388 -14.29 -6.86 -4.63
N SER A 389 -13.54 -6.28 -5.58
CA SER A 389 -13.77 -4.91 -6.06
C SER A 389 -13.69 -4.83 -7.59
N ILE A 390 -14.66 -4.11 -8.18
CA ILE A 390 -14.65 -3.69 -9.58
C ILE A 390 -14.88 -2.19 -9.62
N ASP A 391 -13.91 -1.43 -10.11
CA ASP A 391 -14.04 0.01 -10.35
C ASP A 391 -13.80 0.33 -11.82
N LEU A 392 -14.87 0.70 -12.52
CA LEU A 392 -14.86 1.13 -13.91
C LEU A 392 -15.33 2.59 -14.06
N SER A 393 -15.32 3.34 -12.95
CA SER A 393 -15.85 4.69 -12.91
C SER A 393 -15.07 5.66 -13.80
N ARG A 394 -15.66 6.83 -14.12
CA ARG A 394 -14.99 7.91 -14.86
C ARG A 394 -14.38 7.42 -16.19
N ASN A 395 -15.21 6.77 -17.00
CA ASN A 395 -14.88 6.29 -18.34
C ASN A 395 -16.00 6.68 -19.32
N ASN A 396 -15.96 6.15 -20.54
CA ASN A 396 -16.95 6.39 -21.59
C ASN A 396 -17.73 5.11 -21.95
N PHE A 397 -17.97 4.21 -20.98
CA PHE A 397 -18.77 3.00 -21.20
C PHE A 397 -20.22 3.35 -21.52
N SER A 398 -20.83 2.58 -22.41
CA SER A 398 -22.18 2.79 -22.93
C SER A 398 -22.98 1.49 -23.00
N GLY A 399 -24.22 1.53 -23.46
CA GLY A 399 -25.09 0.35 -23.50
C GLY A 399 -25.67 0.03 -22.13
N PHE A 400 -25.88 -1.25 -21.84
CA PHE A 400 -26.59 -1.71 -20.65
C PHE A 400 -25.62 -2.30 -19.61
N ILE A 401 -25.99 -2.25 -18.33
CA ILE A 401 -25.34 -3.11 -17.33
C ILE A 401 -25.78 -4.56 -17.62
N PRO A 402 -24.86 -5.48 -17.94
CA PRO A 402 -25.22 -6.83 -18.33
C PRO A 402 -25.87 -7.57 -17.15
N ASN A 403 -26.87 -8.40 -17.47
CA ASN A 403 -27.40 -9.41 -16.55
C ASN A 403 -26.36 -10.52 -16.39
N GLY A 404 -25.24 -10.23 -15.70
CA GLY A 404 -24.19 -11.20 -15.44
C GLY A 404 -24.62 -12.24 -14.42
N ASP A 405 -23.83 -13.30 -14.29
CA ASP A 405 -24.00 -14.32 -13.25
C ASP A 405 -23.53 -13.80 -11.88
N PHE A 406 -24.19 -12.75 -11.39
CA PHE A 406 -23.86 -12.03 -10.15
C PHE A 406 -23.67 -12.96 -8.94
N ASN A 407 -24.31 -14.13 -8.93
CA ASN A 407 -24.26 -15.11 -7.85
C ASN A 407 -22.97 -15.95 -7.79
N ILE A 408 -22.05 -15.83 -8.76
CA ILE A 408 -20.82 -16.64 -8.80
C ILE A 408 -19.79 -16.17 -7.77
N SER A 409 -19.65 -14.85 -7.57
CA SER A 409 -18.64 -14.31 -6.65
C SER A 409 -18.97 -14.63 -5.20
N SER A 410 -18.11 -15.39 -4.53
CA SER A 410 -18.30 -15.73 -3.12
C SER A 410 -18.23 -14.51 -2.21
N SER A 411 -17.37 -13.54 -2.51
CA SER A 411 -17.20 -12.29 -1.76
C SER A 411 -18.40 -11.35 -1.92
N LEU A 412 -18.94 -11.21 -3.14
CA LEU A 412 -20.10 -10.34 -3.39
C LEU A 412 -21.42 -10.93 -2.83
N ASN A 413 -21.49 -12.25 -2.65
CA ASN A 413 -22.72 -12.94 -2.24
C ASN A 413 -22.73 -13.44 -0.79
N SER A 414 -21.57 -13.78 -0.22
CA SER A 414 -21.52 -14.31 1.15
C SER A 414 -21.34 -13.19 2.17
N ARG A 415 -22.30 -13.08 3.08
CA ARG A 415 -22.16 -12.31 4.31
C ARG A 415 -21.14 -13.05 5.19
N GLY A 416 -19.84 -12.78 5.06
CA GLY A 416 -18.72 -13.62 5.54
C GLY A 416 -18.90 -14.35 6.89
N LEU A 417 -19.67 -15.44 6.86
CA LEU A 417 -20.03 -16.37 7.92
C LEU A 417 -19.72 -17.77 7.39
N SER A 418 -18.45 -18.04 7.11
CA SER A 418 -17.95 -19.40 7.00
C SER A 418 -17.02 -19.67 8.20
N ASN A 419 -17.45 -20.64 9.02
CA ASN A 419 -16.75 -21.29 10.12
C ASN A 419 -16.72 -20.59 11.49
N ASN A 420 -17.86 -20.68 12.19
CA ASN A 420 -17.85 -20.92 13.63
C ASN A 420 -17.20 -22.27 13.93
N ASN A 421 -15.87 -22.29 14.10
CA ASN A 421 -15.21 -23.16 15.07
C ASN A 421 -13.78 -22.71 15.34
N LEU A 422 -13.56 -22.39 16.63
CA LEU A 422 -12.30 -22.36 17.39
C LEU A 422 -11.41 -21.11 17.25
N SER A 423 -11.60 -20.22 18.23
CA SER A 423 -10.53 -19.57 19.00
C SER A 423 -9.24 -19.21 18.26
N GLN A 424 -9.19 -18.00 17.70
CA GLN A 424 -8.07 -17.09 17.90
C GLN A 424 -8.40 -15.72 17.34
N SER A 425 -8.16 -14.71 18.17
CA SER A 425 -7.82 -13.32 17.89
C SER A 425 -8.40 -12.67 16.64
N SER A 426 -9.16 -11.59 16.88
CA SER A 426 -9.46 -10.52 15.94
C SER A 426 -8.30 -10.21 14.99
N THR A 427 -8.28 -10.90 13.84
CA THR A 427 -7.44 -10.58 12.71
C THR A 427 -8.33 -9.83 11.73
N VAL A 428 -7.99 -8.57 11.49
CA VAL A 428 -8.45 -7.79 10.34
C VAL A 428 -8.42 -8.74 9.13
N ARG A 429 -9.54 -8.86 8.40
CA ARG A 429 -9.60 -9.58 7.12
C ARG A 429 -8.56 -8.94 6.20
N SER A 430 -7.35 -9.47 6.22
CA SER A 430 -6.29 -9.09 5.28
C SER A 430 -6.69 -9.72 3.96
N SER A 431 -7.57 -9.03 3.22
CA SER A 431 -7.83 -9.25 1.80
C SER A 431 -6.59 -8.79 1.02
N GLY A 432 -5.42 -9.30 1.38
CA GLY A 432 -4.15 -8.85 0.83
C GLY A 432 -3.45 -9.98 0.14
N VAL A 433 -2.75 -9.66 -0.95
CA VAL A 433 -1.86 -10.62 -1.60
C VAL A 433 -0.52 -10.54 -0.88
N ARG A 434 -0.09 -11.65 -0.27
CA ARG A 434 1.22 -11.77 0.36
C ARG A 434 2.20 -12.44 -0.61
N ILE A 435 3.37 -11.84 -0.77
CA ILE A 435 4.51 -12.37 -1.50
C ILE A 435 5.62 -12.61 -0.48
N ALA A 436 5.94 -13.88 -0.22
CA ALA A 436 7.01 -14.26 0.69
C ALA A 436 8.28 -14.59 -0.09
N LEU A 437 9.36 -13.87 0.20
CA LEU A 437 10.73 -14.20 -0.21
C LEU A 437 11.37 -15.05 0.90
N GLY A 438 11.82 -16.26 0.55
CA GLY A 438 12.56 -17.10 1.49
C GLY A 438 14.00 -16.60 1.65
N LEU A 439 14.40 -16.19 2.86
CA LEU A 439 15.79 -15.89 3.18
C LEU A 439 16.47 -17.12 3.81
N LEU A 440 17.80 -17.18 3.75
CA LEU A 440 18.60 -18.23 4.39
C LEU A 440 18.37 -18.23 5.91
N GLY A 441 17.95 -19.38 6.47
CA GLY A 441 17.85 -19.58 7.92
C GLY A 441 16.45 -19.49 8.53
N ASN A 442 15.40 -19.95 7.83
CA ASN A 442 13.99 -19.97 8.27
C ASN A 442 13.37 -18.58 8.51
N ASN A 443 14.01 -17.50 8.03
CA ASN A 443 13.43 -16.17 8.02
C ASN A 443 12.75 -15.96 6.66
N GLU A 444 11.43 -15.78 6.66
CA GLU A 444 10.67 -15.36 5.48
C GLU A 444 10.48 -13.85 5.54
N MET A 445 10.74 -13.17 4.43
CA MET A 445 10.36 -11.77 4.27
C MET A 445 9.09 -11.71 3.43
N SER A 446 8.01 -11.16 3.96
CA SER A 446 6.74 -11.05 3.23
C SER A 446 6.41 -9.61 2.87
N PHE A 447 6.18 -9.35 1.59
CA PHE A 447 5.56 -8.12 1.09
C PHE A 447 4.05 -8.36 1.00
N GLY A 448 3.27 -7.46 1.61
CA GLY A 448 1.81 -7.51 1.52
C GLY A 448 1.31 -6.39 0.61
N TYR A 449 0.44 -6.73 -0.33
CA TYR A 449 -0.49 -5.76 -0.91
C TYR A 449 -1.76 -5.78 -0.08
N THR A 450 -2.10 -4.69 0.59
CA THR A 450 -3.38 -4.56 1.29
C THR A 450 -4.39 -3.98 0.32
N LEU A 451 -5.48 -4.71 0.01
CA LEU A 451 -6.62 -4.11 -0.67
C LEU A 451 -7.23 -3.04 0.25
N LEU A 452 -7.09 -1.77 -0.15
CA LEU A 452 -7.65 -0.64 0.57
C LEU A 452 -9.12 -0.40 0.20
N SER A 453 -9.55 -0.89 -0.97
CA SER A 453 -10.92 -0.74 -1.44
C SER A 453 -11.87 -1.72 -0.72
N PRO A 454 -13.04 -1.25 -0.28
CA PRO A 454 -14.09 -2.10 0.29
C PRO A 454 -14.63 -3.08 -0.77
N VAL A 455 -15.42 -4.06 -0.33
CA VAL A 455 -16.06 -4.99 -1.27
C VAL A 455 -17.14 -4.23 -2.06
N GLY A 456 -16.88 -3.91 -3.33
CA GLY A 456 -17.68 -2.90 -4.02
C GLY A 456 -17.68 -2.96 -5.54
N ILE A 457 -18.70 -2.32 -6.12
CA ILE A 457 -18.83 -2.08 -7.56
C ILE A 457 -19.03 -0.58 -7.76
N ASP A 458 -18.12 0.05 -8.51
CA ASP A 458 -18.25 1.44 -8.95
C ASP A 458 -18.27 1.51 -10.48
N LEU A 459 -19.40 1.94 -11.03
CA LEU A 459 -19.62 2.18 -12.46
C LEU A 459 -19.98 3.65 -12.72
N SER A 460 -19.74 4.53 -11.76
CA SER A 460 -20.16 5.92 -11.82
C SER A 460 -19.46 6.72 -12.90
N VAL A 461 -20.06 7.84 -13.32
CA VAL A 461 -19.48 8.76 -14.31
C VAL A 461 -19.13 8.00 -15.61
N ASN A 462 -20.17 7.45 -16.23
CA ASN A 462 -20.13 6.76 -17.51
C ASN A 462 -21.36 7.17 -18.36
N SER A 463 -21.56 6.52 -19.51
CA SER A 463 -22.72 6.71 -20.39
C SER A 463 -23.66 5.49 -20.39
N LEU A 464 -23.78 4.77 -19.28
CA LEU A 464 -24.61 3.56 -19.18
C LEU A 464 -26.10 3.91 -19.23
N THR A 465 -26.89 3.06 -19.88
CA THR A 465 -28.31 3.24 -20.16
C THR A 465 -29.12 1.99 -19.76
N GLY A 466 -30.45 2.11 -19.84
CA GLY A 466 -31.37 1.02 -19.55
C GLY A 466 -31.60 0.79 -18.06
N GLU A 467 -32.26 -0.32 -17.75
CA GLU A 467 -32.65 -0.65 -16.37
C GLU A 467 -31.51 -1.29 -15.58
N ILE A 468 -31.54 -1.12 -14.26
CA ILE A 468 -30.60 -1.79 -13.36
C ILE A 468 -31.02 -3.25 -13.20
N PRO A 469 -30.13 -4.23 -13.46
CA PRO A 469 -30.41 -5.66 -13.29
C PRO A 469 -30.88 -6.02 -11.87
N GLU A 470 -31.99 -6.75 -11.73
CA GLU A 470 -32.48 -7.20 -10.40
C GLU A 470 -31.44 -8.04 -9.63
N GLY A 471 -30.62 -8.80 -10.36
CA GLY A 471 -29.57 -9.66 -9.79
C GLY A 471 -28.45 -8.87 -9.10
N LEU A 472 -28.10 -7.69 -9.61
CA LEU A 472 -27.10 -6.80 -8.98
C LEU A 472 -27.57 -6.36 -7.59
N PHE A 473 -28.87 -6.08 -7.45
CA PHE A 473 -29.49 -5.68 -6.20
C PHE A 473 -29.83 -6.85 -5.28
N GLY A 474 -29.31 -8.06 -5.56
CA GLY A 474 -29.41 -9.24 -4.70
C GLY A 474 -28.12 -9.61 -3.96
N LEU A 475 -27.02 -8.91 -4.22
CA LEU A 475 -25.70 -9.19 -3.69
C LEU A 475 -25.62 -8.88 -2.19
N GLN A 476 -25.63 -9.93 -1.35
CA GLN A 476 -25.72 -9.77 0.10
C GLN A 476 -24.41 -9.35 0.76
N GLY A 477 -23.27 -9.65 0.12
CA GLY A 477 -21.92 -9.34 0.61
C GLY A 477 -21.38 -8.00 0.14
N LEU A 478 -22.04 -7.34 -0.83
CA LEU A 478 -21.61 -6.05 -1.37
C LEU A 478 -21.71 -4.93 -0.33
N GLU A 479 -20.62 -4.20 -0.10
CA GLU A 479 -20.52 -3.11 0.86
C GLU A 479 -20.70 -1.74 0.20
N VAL A 480 -20.23 -1.57 -1.04
CA VAL A 480 -20.32 -0.30 -1.78
C VAL A 480 -20.90 -0.52 -3.17
N LEU A 481 -21.92 0.25 -3.54
CA LEU A 481 -22.46 0.30 -4.89
C LEU A 481 -22.61 1.75 -5.35
N ASN A 482 -21.89 2.11 -6.41
CA ASN A 482 -21.97 3.44 -7.00
C ASN A 482 -22.27 3.34 -8.51
N LEU A 483 -23.45 3.81 -8.90
CA LEU A 483 -23.92 3.87 -10.29
C LEU A 483 -24.24 5.31 -10.72
N SER A 484 -23.76 6.30 -9.95
CA SER A 484 -24.11 7.70 -10.16
C SER A 484 -23.59 8.26 -11.49
N TYR A 485 -24.15 9.38 -11.95
CA TYR A 485 -23.74 10.05 -13.19
C TYR A 485 -23.74 9.10 -14.40
N ASN A 486 -24.91 8.53 -14.68
CA ASN A 486 -25.18 7.70 -15.86
C ASN A 486 -26.56 8.11 -16.46
N PHE A 487 -27.04 7.35 -17.44
CA PHE A 487 -28.35 7.52 -18.08
C PHE A 487 -29.30 6.36 -17.75
N LEU A 488 -29.18 5.77 -16.56
CA LEU A 488 -30.00 4.63 -16.14
C LEU A 488 -31.47 5.03 -15.98
N VAL A 489 -32.37 4.12 -16.36
CA VAL A 489 -33.83 4.30 -16.34
C VAL A 489 -34.49 3.14 -15.59
N GLY A 490 -35.83 3.09 -15.57
CA GLY A 490 -36.57 2.05 -14.86
C GLY A 490 -36.78 2.40 -13.39
N GLN A 491 -37.10 1.39 -12.58
CA GLN A 491 -37.33 1.53 -11.14
C GLN A 491 -36.13 1.03 -10.35
N ILE A 492 -35.95 1.52 -9.12
CA ILE A 492 -34.99 0.93 -8.18
C ILE A 492 -35.50 -0.48 -7.80
N PRO A 493 -34.73 -1.56 -8.07
CA PRO A 493 -35.21 -2.92 -7.80
C PRO A 493 -35.56 -3.14 -6.32
N PHE A 494 -36.70 -3.79 -6.05
CA PHE A 494 -37.12 -4.12 -4.68
C PHE A 494 -36.13 -5.08 -3.98
N SER A 495 -35.33 -5.83 -4.74
CA SER A 495 -34.29 -6.71 -4.21
C SER A 495 -33.26 -5.98 -3.33
N LEU A 496 -33.12 -4.65 -3.42
CA LEU A 496 -32.25 -3.80 -2.60
C LEU A 496 -32.25 -4.18 -1.10
N VAL A 497 -33.42 -4.55 -0.57
CA VAL A 497 -33.60 -4.94 0.84
C VAL A 497 -32.81 -6.19 1.26
N LYS A 498 -32.25 -6.93 0.30
CA LYS A 498 -31.43 -8.14 0.51
C LYS A 498 -29.93 -7.83 0.63
N MET A 499 -29.49 -6.61 0.34
CA MET A 499 -28.06 -6.23 0.34
C MET A 499 -27.55 -5.93 1.77
N TRP A 500 -27.49 -6.94 2.62
CA TRP A 500 -27.32 -6.76 4.07
C TRP A 500 -25.99 -6.17 4.53
N SER A 501 -24.93 -6.32 3.74
CA SER A 501 -23.62 -5.71 4.03
C SER A 501 -23.47 -4.29 3.47
N LEU A 502 -24.48 -3.74 2.79
CA LEU A 502 -24.36 -2.47 2.08
C LEU A 502 -24.17 -1.30 3.05
N THR A 503 -23.04 -0.61 2.90
CA THR A 503 -22.64 0.56 3.68
C THR A 503 -22.82 1.86 2.89
N SER A 504 -22.63 1.83 1.57
CA SER A 504 -22.72 3.00 0.70
C SER A 504 -23.50 2.68 -0.58
N LEU A 505 -24.50 3.50 -0.88
CA LEU A 505 -25.28 3.44 -2.11
C LEU A 505 -25.41 4.80 -2.76
N ASP A 506 -24.88 4.95 -3.97
CA ASP A 506 -25.07 6.15 -4.79
C ASP A 506 -25.69 5.80 -6.16
N LEU A 507 -26.91 6.30 -6.38
CA LEU A 507 -27.65 6.20 -7.65
C LEU A 507 -27.98 7.58 -8.23
N SER A 508 -27.33 8.64 -7.72
CA SER A 508 -27.63 10.01 -8.09
C SER A 508 -27.32 10.33 -9.54
N HIS A 509 -27.89 11.42 -10.07
CA HIS A 509 -27.64 11.87 -11.44
C HIS A 509 -27.91 10.78 -12.49
N ASN A 510 -29.14 10.25 -12.47
CA ASN A 510 -29.65 9.28 -13.43
C ASN A 510 -31.06 9.69 -13.90
N SER A 511 -31.77 8.81 -14.60
CA SER A 511 -33.18 8.99 -15.00
C SER A 511 -34.10 7.93 -14.37
N LEU A 512 -33.76 7.45 -13.18
CA LEU A 512 -34.55 6.46 -12.44
C LEU A 512 -35.91 7.03 -12.06
N SER A 513 -36.94 6.18 -12.06
CA SER A 513 -38.35 6.54 -11.90
C SER A 513 -39.06 5.60 -10.94
N GLY A 514 -40.35 5.86 -10.67
CA GLY A 514 -41.13 5.06 -9.73
C GLY A 514 -40.91 5.48 -8.27
N GLN A 515 -41.32 4.61 -7.34
CA GLN A 515 -41.24 4.86 -5.91
C GLN A 515 -39.93 4.33 -5.31
N ILE A 516 -39.46 4.97 -4.24
CA ILE A 516 -38.35 4.45 -3.44
C ILE A 516 -38.84 3.22 -2.66
N PRO A 517 -38.16 2.06 -2.74
CA PRO A 517 -38.58 0.86 -2.03
C PRO A 517 -38.77 1.10 -0.52
N THR A 518 -39.97 0.82 -0.02
CA THR A 518 -40.29 0.89 1.41
C THR A 518 -39.53 -0.23 2.12
N ASN A 519 -38.53 0.10 2.94
CA ASN A 519 -37.62 -0.77 3.73
C ASN A 519 -36.11 -0.61 3.44
N ILE A 520 -35.67 0.46 2.75
CA ILE A 520 -34.24 0.84 2.76
C ILE A 520 -33.73 1.04 4.21
N SER A 521 -34.62 1.45 5.12
CA SER A 521 -34.36 1.53 6.57
C SER A 521 -33.95 0.21 7.23
N GLY A 522 -34.20 -0.93 6.59
CA GLY A 522 -33.78 -2.25 7.04
C GLY A 522 -32.29 -2.54 6.82
N LEU A 523 -31.60 -1.75 6.00
CA LEU A 523 -30.16 -1.84 5.77
C LEU A 523 -29.41 -1.18 6.94
N GLN A 524 -29.13 -1.98 7.98
CA GLN A 524 -28.58 -1.46 9.24
C GLN A 524 -27.17 -0.88 9.10
N GLU A 525 -26.37 -1.42 8.18
CA GLU A 525 -24.98 -1.00 7.92
C GLU A 525 -24.89 0.23 7.01
N LEU A 526 -26.01 0.68 6.43
CA LEU A 526 -26.02 1.80 5.49
C LEU A 526 -25.67 3.12 6.19
N THR A 527 -24.53 3.68 5.81
CA THR A 527 -24.00 4.95 6.33
C THR A 527 -24.04 6.07 5.30
N PHE A 528 -24.12 5.74 4.01
CA PHE A 528 -24.25 6.70 2.92
C PHE A 528 -25.34 6.28 1.93
N LEU A 529 -26.22 7.23 1.59
CA LEU A 529 -27.27 7.06 0.59
C LEU A 529 -27.39 8.34 -0.24
N ASN A 530 -27.39 8.20 -1.56
CA ASN A 530 -27.64 9.31 -2.47
C ASN A 530 -28.50 8.87 -3.66
N LEU A 531 -29.71 9.42 -3.77
CA LEU A 531 -30.69 9.18 -4.84
C LEU A 531 -31.04 10.48 -5.57
N SER A 532 -30.23 11.53 -5.39
CA SER A 532 -30.53 12.87 -5.87
C SER A 532 -30.50 12.96 -7.39
N TYR A 533 -31.15 13.97 -7.96
CA TYR A 533 -31.17 14.24 -9.39
C TYR A 533 -31.62 13.03 -10.24
N ASN A 534 -32.80 12.52 -9.93
CA ASN A 534 -33.50 11.46 -10.65
C ASN A 534 -34.94 11.90 -11.00
N ARG A 535 -35.78 10.97 -11.46
CA ARG A 535 -37.22 11.15 -11.74
C ARG A 535 -38.08 10.34 -10.77
N LEU A 536 -37.61 10.16 -9.53
CA LEU A 536 -38.33 9.40 -8.52
C LEU A 536 -39.58 10.16 -8.08
N SER A 537 -40.60 9.41 -7.66
CA SER A 537 -41.93 9.94 -7.34
C SER A 537 -42.55 9.22 -6.14
N GLY A 538 -43.58 9.81 -5.56
CA GLY A 538 -44.32 9.20 -4.45
C GLY A 538 -43.84 9.68 -3.08
N PHE A 539 -44.19 8.91 -2.05
CA PHE A 539 -44.07 9.34 -0.65
C PHE A 539 -42.88 8.66 0.05
N VAL A 540 -42.05 9.45 0.72
CA VAL A 540 -40.94 8.97 1.57
C VAL A 540 -41.35 9.14 3.04
N PRO A 541 -41.75 8.05 3.73
CA PRO A 541 -42.27 8.13 5.10
C PRO A 541 -41.19 8.52 6.11
N GLY A 542 -41.52 9.42 7.04
CA GLY A 542 -40.58 9.93 8.05
C GLY A 542 -40.14 8.86 9.06
N GLU A 543 -40.98 7.84 9.27
CA GLU A 543 -40.76 6.73 10.22
C GLU A 543 -39.56 5.83 9.84
N GLN A 544 -39.11 5.85 8.58
CA GLN A 544 -38.02 5.02 8.08
C GLN A 544 -36.61 5.59 8.33
N LYS A 545 -36.47 6.57 9.23
CA LYS A 545 -35.19 7.21 9.61
C LYS A 545 -34.41 7.83 8.44
N PHE A 546 -35.09 8.17 7.34
CA PHE A 546 -34.47 8.84 6.18
C PHE A 546 -33.89 10.23 6.51
N TRP A 547 -34.25 10.82 7.65
CA TRP A 547 -33.59 12.00 8.20
C TRP A 547 -32.07 11.83 8.39
N ARG A 548 -31.55 10.59 8.45
CA ARG A 548 -30.11 10.31 8.44
C ARG A 548 -29.41 10.73 7.13
N PHE A 549 -30.17 10.93 6.05
CA PHE A 549 -29.68 11.24 4.71
C PHE A 549 -30.41 12.48 4.12
N PRO A 550 -30.18 13.68 4.67
CA PRO A 550 -30.99 14.87 4.35
C PRO A 550 -30.90 15.33 2.89
N GLU A 551 -29.77 15.10 2.21
CA GLU A 551 -29.54 15.56 0.83
C GLU A 551 -29.85 14.48 -0.23
N ALA A 552 -30.08 13.24 0.20
CA ALA A 552 -30.20 12.08 -0.68
C ALA A 552 -31.35 12.16 -1.68
N PHE A 553 -32.34 13.02 -1.48
CA PHE A 553 -33.56 13.07 -2.31
C PHE A 553 -33.66 14.33 -3.17
N THR A 554 -32.70 15.25 -3.07
CA THR A 554 -32.68 16.53 -3.78
C THR A 554 -32.82 16.34 -5.29
N GLY A 555 -33.49 17.26 -6.00
CA GLY A 555 -33.59 17.19 -7.46
C GLY A 555 -34.59 16.16 -8.01
N ASN A 556 -35.44 15.56 -7.16
CA ASN A 556 -36.58 14.74 -7.56
C ASN A 556 -37.90 15.50 -7.35
N PRO A 557 -38.48 16.14 -8.38
CA PRO A 557 -39.60 17.08 -8.20
C PRO A 557 -40.92 16.43 -7.77
N ASP A 558 -41.10 15.14 -8.03
CA ASP A 558 -42.33 14.39 -7.74
C ASP A 558 -42.23 13.55 -6.44
N LEU A 559 -41.13 13.66 -5.69
CA LEU A 559 -40.99 13.07 -4.36
C LEU A 559 -41.58 14.00 -3.28
N CYS A 560 -42.32 13.41 -2.35
CA CYS A 560 -42.75 14.07 -1.13
C CYS A 560 -42.09 13.42 0.09
N VAL A 561 -41.20 14.16 0.75
CA VAL A 561 -40.48 13.70 1.94
C VAL A 561 -41.18 14.23 3.18
N GLU A 562 -41.67 13.31 4.03
CA GLU A 562 -42.30 13.68 5.30
C GLU A 562 -41.23 14.12 6.31
N VAL A 563 -41.17 15.43 6.57
CA VAL A 563 -40.35 16.00 7.65
C VAL A 563 -41.21 16.04 8.91
N VAL A 564 -40.63 15.70 10.07
CA VAL A 564 -41.29 15.52 11.39
C VAL A 564 -42.09 16.75 11.90
N LEU A 565 -42.18 17.83 11.14
CA LEU A 565 -42.99 19.01 11.43
C LEU A 565 -44.27 19.04 10.57
N GLY A 566 -45.18 18.11 10.84
CA GLY A 566 -46.59 18.40 11.08
C GLY A 566 -47.44 19.20 10.08
N GLU A 567 -47.12 19.25 8.79
CA GLU A 567 -48.12 19.58 7.75
C GLU A 567 -48.01 18.59 6.58
N GLY A 568 -49.11 17.89 6.32
CA GLY A 568 -49.19 16.89 5.26
C GLY A 568 -48.97 17.49 3.86
N CYS A 569 -48.52 16.63 2.95
CA CYS A 569 -48.07 16.95 1.60
C CYS A 569 -49.05 17.85 0.80
N GLN A 570 -48.85 19.17 0.85
CA GLN A 570 -49.29 20.11 -0.17
C GLN A 570 -48.04 20.68 -0.84
N LYS A 571 -47.82 20.34 -2.12
CA LYS A 571 -46.77 20.85 -3.03
C LYS A 571 -45.84 21.91 -2.42
N MET A 572 -44.89 21.51 -1.58
CA MET A 572 -43.79 22.37 -1.18
C MET A 572 -42.56 21.96 -1.96
N LYS A 573 -42.00 22.92 -2.69
CA LYS A 573 -40.72 22.78 -3.39
C LYS A 573 -39.66 22.40 -2.37
N LEU A 574 -38.94 21.29 -2.63
CA LEU A 574 -37.72 20.96 -1.89
C LEU A 574 -36.78 22.17 -1.84
N PRO A 575 -36.05 22.38 -0.72
CA PRO A 575 -35.16 23.53 -0.59
C PRO A 575 -34.11 23.51 -1.71
N LEU A 576 -33.91 24.66 -2.34
CA LEU A 576 -32.67 24.90 -3.09
C LEU A 576 -31.50 24.87 -2.11
N ALA A 577 -30.46 24.11 -2.46
CA ALA A 577 -29.22 23.99 -1.72
C ALA A 577 -28.72 25.36 -1.25
N ARG A 578 -28.33 25.46 0.03
CA ARG A 578 -27.57 26.60 0.53
C ARG A 578 -26.18 26.55 -0.09
N GLY A 579 -25.78 27.68 -0.67
CA GLY A 579 -24.45 27.86 -1.25
C GLY A 579 -23.35 27.47 -0.28
N GLU A 580 -22.36 26.81 -0.86
CA GLU A 580 -21.06 26.50 -0.30
C GLU A 580 -20.42 27.75 0.30
N ASP A 581 -19.87 27.60 1.49
CA ASP A 581 -18.62 28.25 1.88
C ASP A 581 -18.01 27.46 3.05
N VAL A 582 -16.69 27.22 2.95
CA VAL A 582 -15.72 26.75 3.98
C VAL A 582 -15.57 25.20 4.12
N PHE A 583 -14.48 24.49 3.82
CA PHE A 583 -13.05 24.72 3.49
C PHE A 583 -12.61 23.65 2.45
N GLU A 584 -12.05 23.98 1.28
CA GLU A 584 -10.63 24.22 0.94
C GLU A 584 -9.66 23.03 1.13
N GLY A 585 -9.26 22.44 0.00
CA GLY A 585 -8.21 21.45 -0.18
C GLY A 585 -8.04 21.08 -1.67
N ASP A 586 -7.27 21.91 -2.37
CA ASP A 586 -6.77 21.82 -3.75
C ASP A 586 -7.72 22.00 -4.95
N ARG A 587 -7.54 23.17 -5.58
CA ARG A 587 -8.17 23.64 -6.82
C ARG A 587 -7.29 23.32 -8.02
N GLU A 588 -7.88 22.71 -9.04
CA GLU A 588 -7.87 23.12 -10.46
C GLU A 588 -9.20 22.55 -11.02
N GLY A 589 -10.17 23.23 -11.60
CA GLY A 589 -10.30 24.56 -12.19
C GLY A 589 -11.54 24.50 -13.11
N PHE A 590 -12.74 24.30 -12.55
CA PHE A 590 -13.97 24.34 -13.35
C PHE A 590 -14.30 25.79 -13.69
N ILE A 591 -14.08 26.16 -14.95
CA ILE A 591 -14.70 27.36 -15.51
C ILE A 591 -16.21 27.11 -15.46
N SER A 592 -16.91 27.83 -14.57
CA SER A 592 -18.38 27.85 -14.54
C SER A 592 -18.91 28.00 -15.96
N VAL A 593 -19.85 27.17 -16.38
CA VAL A 593 -20.45 27.22 -17.72
C VAL A 593 -20.94 28.64 -18.05
N TRP A 594 -21.39 29.40 -17.04
CA TRP A 594 -21.73 30.81 -17.15
C TRP A 594 -20.52 31.72 -17.38
N ALA A 595 -19.39 31.47 -16.72
CA ALA A 595 -18.13 32.18 -16.97
C ALA A 595 -17.55 31.85 -18.35
N PHE A 596 -17.71 30.61 -18.83
CA PHE A 596 -17.35 30.22 -20.20
C PHE A 596 -18.22 30.96 -21.22
N TRP A 597 -19.54 31.02 -21.02
CA TRP A 597 -20.44 31.76 -21.92
C TRP A 597 -20.17 33.27 -21.91
N ILE A 598 -19.90 33.86 -20.74
CA ILE A 598 -19.53 35.28 -20.65
C ILE A 598 -18.18 35.53 -21.34
N SER A 599 -17.18 34.68 -21.10
CA SER A 599 -15.87 34.78 -21.75
C SER A 599 -15.97 34.62 -23.27
N ALA A 600 -16.75 33.66 -23.75
CA ALA A 600 -16.99 33.42 -25.17
C ALA A 600 -17.70 34.62 -25.83
N VAL A 601 -18.72 35.19 -25.18
CA VAL A 601 -19.43 36.38 -25.68
C VAL A 601 -18.52 37.61 -25.70
N VAL A 602 -17.75 37.85 -24.63
CA VAL A 602 -16.81 38.97 -24.56
C VAL A 602 -15.70 38.83 -25.61
N SER A 603 -15.17 37.61 -25.79
CA SER A 603 -14.09 37.34 -26.75
C SER A 603 -14.58 37.47 -28.19
N PHE A 604 -15.80 37.02 -28.49
CA PHE A 604 -16.46 37.24 -29.77
C PHE A 604 -16.66 38.74 -30.04
N TYR A 605 -17.15 39.50 -29.07
CA TYR A 605 -17.38 40.94 -29.22
C TYR A 605 -16.08 41.73 -29.40
N VAL A 606 -15.04 41.41 -28.63
CA VAL A 606 -13.70 42.02 -28.77
C VAL A 606 -13.08 41.65 -30.12
N GLY A 607 -13.24 40.40 -30.59
CA GLY A 607 -12.78 39.95 -31.90
C GLY A 607 -13.47 40.69 -33.05
N VAL A 608 -14.78 40.91 -32.96
CA VAL A 608 -15.54 41.70 -33.94
C VAL A 608 -15.12 43.17 -33.91
N VAL A 609 -15.00 43.79 -32.73
CA VAL A 609 -14.56 45.19 -32.61
C VAL A 609 -13.13 45.38 -33.12
N ALA A 610 -12.21 44.45 -32.86
CA ALA A 610 -10.85 44.49 -33.38
C ALA A 610 -10.80 44.39 -34.92
N LEU A 611 -11.70 43.61 -35.53
CA LEU A 611 -11.83 43.46 -36.99
C LEU A 611 -12.34 44.73 -37.69
N PHE A 612 -13.18 45.53 -37.03
CA PHE A 612 -13.80 46.72 -37.63
C PHE A 612 -13.13 48.04 -37.22
N CYS A 613 -12.46 48.11 -36.07
CA CYS A 613 -11.89 49.36 -35.54
C CYS A 613 -10.36 49.46 -35.66
N PHE A 614 -9.63 48.38 -35.99
CA PHE A 614 -8.17 48.39 -36.13
C PHE A 614 -7.72 47.95 -37.54
N PRO A 615 -7.37 48.90 -38.44
CA PRO A 615 -6.99 48.62 -39.82
C PRO A 615 -5.84 47.59 -40.02
N PRO A 616 -4.80 47.53 -39.17
CA PRO A 616 -3.71 46.55 -39.33
C PRO A 616 -4.16 45.10 -39.09
N ALA A 617 -5.07 44.85 -38.15
CA ALA A 617 -5.53 43.51 -37.78
C ALA A 617 -6.41 42.87 -38.88
N ARG A 618 -7.24 43.69 -39.55
CA ARG A 618 -8.07 43.26 -40.69
C ARG A 618 -7.24 42.73 -41.86
N HIS A 619 -6.03 43.27 -42.07
CA HIS A 619 -5.16 42.88 -43.18
C HIS A 619 -4.44 41.54 -42.95
N TYR A 620 -4.31 41.12 -41.69
CA TYR A 620 -3.67 39.85 -41.30
C TYR A 620 -4.65 38.67 -41.33
N ILE A 621 -5.89 38.89 -40.88
CA ILE A 621 -6.92 37.84 -40.75
C ILE A 621 -7.56 37.47 -42.10
N LEU A 622 -7.72 38.42 -43.03
CA LEU A 622 -8.43 38.20 -44.30
C LEU A 622 -7.49 37.92 -45.50
N ARG A 623 -6.27 37.42 -45.28
CA ARG A 623 -5.38 37.05 -46.40
C ARG A 623 -5.88 35.76 -47.09
N PRO A 624 -6.19 35.77 -48.40
CA PRO A 624 -6.49 34.55 -49.11
C PRO A 624 -5.18 33.75 -49.34
N MET A 625 -5.21 32.45 -49.04
CA MET A 625 -4.08 31.54 -49.29
C MET A 625 -3.77 31.47 -50.78
N LYS A 626 -2.49 31.69 -51.15
CA LYS A 626 -1.95 31.35 -52.48
C LYS A 626 -1.75 29.83 -52.54
N SER A 627 -2.32 29.17 -53.53
CA SER A 627 -2.01 27.78 -53.87
C SER A 627 -0.58 27.69 -54.37
N VAL A 628 0.20 26.73 -53.86
CA VAL A 628 1.52 26.39 -54.41
C VAL A 628 1.40 25.01 -55.06
N TYR A 629 1.14 25.02 -56.37
CA TYR A 629 1.87 24.14 -57.28
C TYR A 629 3.11 24.94 -57.69
N ASP A 630 4.28 24.44 -57.32
CA ASP A 630 5.51 24.34 -58.11
C ASP A 630 6.65 23.80 -57.22
#